data_AF-A0ABD3MKA4-F1
#
_entry.id   AF-A0ABD3MKA4-F1
#
_cell.length_a   1.000
_cell.length_b   1.000
_cell.length_c   1.000
_cell.angle_alpha   90.00
_cell.angle_beta   90.00
_cell.angle_gamma   90.00
#
_symmetry.space_group_name_H-M   'P 1'
#
loop_
_entity.id
_entity.type
_entity.pdbx_description
1 polymer ?
#
loop_
_entity_poly.entity_id
_entity_poly.type
_entity_poly.pdbx_seq_one_letter_code
_entity_poly.pdbx_strand_id
1 'polypeptide(L)'
;MEGICKLCEQLDLDPLEDVRVLVLLWKMGANKKPAEIQKEEWMAACHKLQLDSIDSFKKFLPQLDTGFMDREEFGDFYKFCFQFNRAGTHKTLEKDLVVALLRMCLAGGRVEPDRLDSFCDFLESTKDETYSKITLDQWRSFLDFSYEYPNAKSLEGYDDSESAWPVLIDEYCEYMGKKMGKKK
;
A
#
# COMPACT_ATOMS: atom_id res chain seq x y z
N MET A 1 10.17 -15.08 -3.72
CA MET A 1 9.06 -14.88 -4.69
C MET A 1 8.54 -16.16 -5.34
N GLU A 2 9.34 -17.04 -5.97
CA GLU A 2 8.82 -18.22 -6.71
C GLU A 2 7.81 -19.09 -5.91
N GLY A 3 8.09 -19.37 -4.64
CA GLY A 3 7.17 -20.12 -3.78
C GLY A 3 5.86 -19.41 -3.48
N ILE A 4 5.89 -18.07 -3.35
CA ILE A 4 4.69 -17.25 -3.14
C ILE A 4 3.85 -17.25 -4.42
N CYS A 5 4.48 -17.12 -5.60
CA CYS A 5 3.79 -17.17 -6.89
C CYS A 5 3.07 -18.53 -7.09
N LYS A 6 3.75 -19.65 -6.82
CA LYS A 6 3.13 -20.99 -6.90
C LYS A 6 1.97 -21.18 -5.92
N LEU A 7 2.02 -20.54 -4.76
CA LEU A 7 0.90 -20.54 -3.82
C LEU A 7 -0.26 -19.72 -4.40
N CYS A 8 0.00 -18.52 -4.92
CA CYS A 8 -1.02 -17.66 -5.53
C CYS A 8 -1.74 -18.37 -6.69
N GLU A 9 -0.99 -19.05 -7.55
CA GLU A 9 -1.54 -19.89 -8.64
C GLU A 9 -2.50 -20.97 -8.10
N GLN A 10 -2.16 -21.64 -7.02
CA GLN A 10 -3.03 -22.67 -6.41
C GLN A 10 -4.27 -22.08 -5.74
N LEU A 11 -4.18 -20.82 -5.29
CA LEU A 11 -5.25 -20.08 -4.63
C LEU A 11 -6.11 -19.27 -5.61
N ASP A 12 -5.78 -19.27 -6.91
CA ASP A 12 -6.44 -18.47 -7.94
C ASP A 12 -6.35 -16.95 -7.64
N LEU A 13 -5.16 -16.51 -7.23
CA LEU A 13 -4.84 -15.12 -6.92
C LEU A 13 -3.76 -14.60 -7.87
N ASP A 14 -3.86 -13.32 -8.23
CA ASP A 14 -2.77 -12.62 -8.91
C ASP A 14 -1.77 -12.09 -7.87
N PRO A 15 -0.50 -12.53 -7.88
CA PRO A 15 0.51 -12.10 -6.90
C PRO A 15 0.88 -10.61 -7.00
N LEU A 16 0.53 -9.92 -8.09
CA LEU A 16 0.88 -8.51 -8.32
C LEU A 16 -0.31 -7.57 -8.11
N GLU A 17 -1.54 -8.05 -8.35
CA GLU A 17 -2.75 -7.22 -8.31
C GLU A 17 -3.66 -7.52 -7.12
N ASP A 18 -3.55 -8.71 -6.50
CA ASP A 18 -4.45 -9.12 -5.43
C ASP A 18 -3.89 -8.81 -4.04
N VAL A 19 -4.46 -7.79 -3.39
CA VAL A 19 -4.06 -7.34 -2.04
C VAL A 19 -4.13 -8.47 -1.00
N ARG A 20 -5.00 -9.48 -1.18
CA ARG A 20 -5.14 -10.59 -0.24
C ARG A 20 -3.85 -11.39 -0.11
N VAL A 21 -3.00 -11.39 -1.13
CA VAL A 21 -1.66 -12.03 -1.08
C VAL A 21 -0.79 -11.34 -0.03
N LEU A 22 -0.75 -10.01 -0.01
CA LEU A 22 -0.02 -9.25 1.00
C LEU A 22 -0.66 -9.38 2.39
N VAL A 23 -2.00 -9.39 2.47
CA VAL A 23 -2.70 -9.58 3.76
C VAL A 23 -2.39 -10.97 4.33
N LEU A 24 -2.36 -12.01 3.49
CA LEU A 24 -1.97 -13.35 3.91
C LEU A 24 -0.56 -13.35 4.48
N LEU A 25 0.41 -12.82 3.75
CA LEU A 25 1.81 -12.75 4.18
C LEU A 25 1.97 -11.96 5.49
N TRP A 26 1.20 -10.88 5.65
CA TRP A 26 1.15 -10.10 6.87
C TRP A 26 0.58 -10.89 8.05
N LYS A 27 -0.57 -11.55 7.88
CA LYS A 27 -1.19 -12.42 8.91
C LYS A 27 -0.32 -13.63 9.25
N MET A 28 0.48 -14.10 8.29
CA MET A 28 1.48 -15.16 8.50
C MET A 28 2.78 -14.65 9.16
N GLY A 29 2.90 -13.33 9.39
CA GLY A 29 4.04 -12.75 10.08
C GLY A 29 5.33 -12.77 9.27
N ALA A 30 5.25 -12.65 7.94
CA ALA A 30 6.40 -12.61 7.03
C ALA A 30 7.18 -11.28 7.13
N ASN A 31 7.68 -10.93 8.32
CA ASN A 31 8.27 -9.62 8.60
C ASN A 31 9.79 -9.64 8.83
N LYS A 32 10.42 -10.82 8.94
CA LYS A 32 11.87 -10.92 9.17
C LYS A 32 12.69 -10.45 7.98
N LYS A 33 12.24 -10.73 6.76
CA LYS A 33 12.96 -10.40 5.54
C LYS A 33 11.99 -9.96 4.43
N PRO A 34 12.36 -8.95 3.64
CA PRO A 34 11.55 -8.55 2.50
C PRO A 34 11.44 -9.65 1.44
N ALA A 35 10.30 -9.70 0.74
CA ALA A 35 10.00 -10.57 -0.40
C ALA A 35 10.11 -12.09 -0.14
N GLU A 36 10.23 -12.50 1.13
CA GLU A 36 10.29 -13.90 1.54
C GLU A 36 9.63 -14.16 2.89
N ILE A 37 9.11 -15.38 3.07
CA ILE A 37 8.67 -15.89 4.37
C ILE A 37 9.58 -17.06 4.74
N GLN A 38 10.14 -17.04 5.94
CA GLN A 38 10.98 -18.13 6.44
C GLN A 38 10.12 -19.34 6.79
N LYS A 39 10.72 -20.53 6.74
CA LYS A 39 10.03 -21.79 7.06
C LYS A 39 9.41 -21.75 8.46
N GLU A 40 10.10 -21.19 9.44
CA GLU A 40 9.62 -21.10 10.82
C GLU A 40 8.41 -20.17 10.95
N GLU A 41 8.42 -19.04 10.22
CA GLU A 41 7.28 -18.10 10.16
C GLU A 41 6.08 -18.80 9.51
N TRP A 42 6.30 -19.44 8.36
CA TRP A 42 5.27 -20.19 7.64
C TRP A 42 4.64 -21.29 8.51
N MET A 43 5.46 -22.15 9.12
CA MET A 43 4.97 -23.26 9.94
C MET A 43 4.22 -22.77 11.18
N ALA A 44 4.73 -21.74 11.87
CA ALA A 44 4.07 -21.17 13.03
C ALA A 44 2.72 -20.53 12.65
N ALA A 45 2.68 -19.82 11.53
CA ALA A 45 1.45 -19.21 11.01
C ALA A 45 0.41 -20.25 10.58
N CYS A 46 0.81 -21.26 9.81
CA CYS A 46 -0.06 -22.37 9.43
C CYS A 46 -0.67 -23.06 10.65
N HIS A 47 0.13 -23.31 11.69
CA HIS A 47 -0.38 -23.90 12.92
C HIS A 47 -1.38 -22.98 13.63
N LYS A 48 -1.05 -21.69 13.78
CA LYS A 48 -1.90 -20.69 14.45
C LYS A 48 -3.22 -20.45 13.72
N LEU A 49 -3.18 -20.37 12.40
CA LEU A 49 -4.32 -20.10 11.53
C LEU A 49 -5.06 -21.37 11.09
N GLN A 50 -4.58 -22.54 11.51
CA GLN A 50 -5.11 -23.86 11.12
C GLN A 50 -5.16 -24.06 9.59
N LEU A 51 -4.11 -23.59 8.90
CA LEU A 51 -3.96 -23.71 7.45
C LEU A 51 -3.05 -24.90 7.11
N ASP A 52 -3.63 -26.07 6.90
CA ASP A 52 -2.94 -27.34 6.65
C ASP A 52 -3.05 -27.86 5.21
N SER A 53 -3.87 -27.21 4.38
CA SER A 53 -4.22 -27.66 3.03
C SER A 53 -4.62 -26.48 2.13
N ILE A 54 -4.47 -26.61 0.81
CA ILE A 54 -4.89 -25.56 -0.13
C ILE A 54 -6.37 -25.20 0.01
N ASP A 55 -7.23 -26.18 0.34
CA ASP A 55 -8.65 -25.95 0.62
C ASP A 55 -8.86 -25.06 1.86
N SER A 56 -8.10 -25.28 2.94
CA SER A 56 -8.14 -24.40 4.12
C SER A 56 -7.72 -22.97 3.79
N PHE A 57 -6.69 -22.78 2.95
CA PHE A 57 -6.28 -21.46 2.46
C PHE A 57 -7.39 -20.79 1.65
N LYS A 58 -8.02 -21.51 0.70
CA LYS A 58 -9.13 -20.99 -0.11
C LYS A 58 -10.32 -20.53 0.75
N LYS A 59 -10.66 -21.30 1.78
CA LYS A 59 -11.70 -20.93 2.76
C LYS A 59 -11.32 -19.73 3.63
N PHE A 60 -10.02 -19.48 3.80
CA PHE A 60 -9.52 -18.34 4.57
C PHE A 60 -9.49 -17.04 3.75
N LEU A 61 -9.39 -17.11 2.41
CA LEU A 61 -9.28 -15.93 1.54
C LEU A 61 -10.34 -14.83 1.79
N PRO A 62 -11.63 -15.13 2.02
CA PRO A 62 -12.63 -14.10 2.31
C PRO A 62 -12.33 -13.30 3.59
N GLN A 63 -11.58 -13.87 4.54
CA GLN A 63 -11.19 -13.21 5.78
C GLN A 63 -10.00 -12.26 5.60
N LEU A 64 -9.36 -12.29 4.42
CA LEU A 64 -8.23 -11.42 4.07
C LEU A 64 -8.68 -10.09 3.45
N ASP A 65 -9.99 -9.84 3.36
CA ASP A 65 -10.53 -8.59 2.85
C ASP A 65 -10.09 -7.43 3.76
N THR A 66 -9.40 -6.46 3.17
CA THR A 66 -8.91 -5.29 3.89
C THR A 66 -10.06 -4.45 4.41
N GLY A 67 -11.28 -4.53 3.85
CA GLY A 67 -12.48 -3.82 4.30
C GLY A 67 -12.91 -4.14 5.74
N PHE A 68 -12.52 -5.30 6.28
CA PHE A 68 -12.81 -5.66 7.67
C PHE A 68 -11.84 -5.05 8.71
N MET A 69 -10.70 -4.50 8.26
CA MET A 69 -9.70 -3.92 9.16
C MET A 69 -10.15 -2.57 9.72
N ASP A 70 -9.84 -2.26 10.97
CA ASP A 70 -9.99 -0.88 11.45
C ASP A 70 -8.86 0.02 10.90
N ARG A 71 -8.84 1.30 11.31
CA ARG A 71 -7.82 2.26 10.82
C ARG A 71 -6.41 1.93 11.31
N GLU A 72 -6.28 1.47 12.55
CA GLU A 72 -4.98 1.15 13.15
C GLU A 72 -4.41 -0.13 12.52
N GLU A 73 -5.25 -1.17 12.42
CA GLU A 73 -4.91 -2.44 11.80
C GLU A 73 -4.50 -2.25 10.33
N PHE A 74 -5.27 -1.46 9.58
CA PHE A 74 -4.94 -1.16 8.20
C PHE A 74 -3.65 -0.33 8.09
N GLY A 75 -3.41 0.62 8.99
CA GLY A 75 -2.17 1.41 9.02
C GLY A 75 -0.93 0.54 9.21
N ASP A 76 -1.00 -0.46 10.09
CA ASP A 76 0.07 -1.43 10.30
C ASP A 76 0.26 -2.37 9.09
N PHE A 77 -0.83 -2.84 8.50
CA PHE A 77 -0.79 -3.62 7.25
C PHE A 77 -0.18 -2.80 6.09
N TYR A 78 -0.59 -1.54 5.93
CA TYR A 78 -0.11 -0.65 4.89
C TYR A 78 1.39 -0.36 5.05
N LYS A 79 1.88 -0.19 6.29
CA LYS A 79 3.30 -0.13 6.61
C LYS A 79 4.02 -1.44 6.26
N PHE A 80 3.42 -2.59 6.55
CA PHE A 80 3.97 -3.89 6.17
C PHE A 80 4.13 -4.03 4.65
N CYS A 81 3.14 -3.61 3.86
CA CYS A 81 3.20 -3.68 2.39
C CYS A 81 4.44 -2.99 1.84
N PHE A 82 4.76 -1.81 2.37
CA PHE A 82 5.99 -1.10 2.02
C PHE A 82 7.23 -1.90 2.45
N GLN A 83 7.28 -2.35 3.71
CA GLN A 83 8.46 -3.02 4.26
C GLN A 83 8.76 -4.36 3.58
N PHE A 84 7.72 -5.13 3.26
CA PHE A 84 7.83 -6.43 2.62
C PHE A 84 8.38 -6.32 1.20
N ASN A 85 8.06 -5.25 0.47
CA ASN A 85 8.49 -5.07 -0.92
C ASN A 85 9.85 -4.38 -1.09
N ARG A 86 10.57 -4.11 0.01
CA ARG A 86 11.90 -3.48 -0.04
C ARG A 86 12.95 -4.40 -0.64
N ALA A 87 13.83 -3.85 -1.47
CA ALA A 87 15.01 -4.57 -1.91
C ALA A 87 16.15 -4.44 -0.88
N GLY A 88 16.59 -5.56 -0.31
CA GLY A 88 17.77 -5.62 0.57
C GLY A 88 17.69 -4.68 1.78
N THR A 89 18.71 -3.84 1.97
CA THR A 89 18.81 -2.91 3.11
C THR A 89 18.25 -1.51 2.81
N HIS A 90 17.84 -1.23 1.58
CA HIS A 90 17.35 0.07 1.16
C HIS A 90 16.09 0.46 1.93
N LYS A 91 15.99 1.70 2.41
CA LYS A 91 14.83 2.21 3.18
C LYS A 91 13.75 2.85 2.30
N THR A 92 13.82 2.61 1.00
CA THR A 92 12.99 3.23 -0.03
C THR A 92 12.47 2.18 -1.00
N LEU A 93 11.40 2.52 -1.73
CA LEU A 93 10.90 1.78 -2.89
C LEU A 93 11.00 2.64 -4.14
N GLU A 94 11.25 2.00 -5.28
CA GLU A 94 11.21 2.67 -6.58
C GLU A 94 9.78 3.13 -6.88
N LYS A 95 9.66 4.27 -7.56
CA LYS A 95 8.39 4.95 -7.84
C LYS A 95 7.34 4.06 -8.50
N ASP A 96 7.73 3.29 -9.52
CA ASP A 96 6.81 2.43 -10.27
C ASP A 96 6.20 1.34 -9.38
N LEU A 97 7.01 0.78 -8.47
CA LEU A 97 6.53 -0.20 -7.49
C LEU A 97 5.60 0.44 -6.47
N VAL A 98 5.89 1.67 -6.03
CA VAL A 98 5.03 2.42 -5.11
C VAL A 98 3.66 2.65 -5.74
N VAL A 99 3.60 3.07 -7.00
CA VAL A 99 2.33 3.29 -7.70
C VAL A 99 1.52 2.00 -7.81
N ALA A 100 2.15 0.87 -8.17
CA ALA A 100 1.48 -0.42 -8.22
C ALA A 100 0.94 -0.84 -6.83
N LEU A 101 1.76 -0.70 -5.78
CA LEU A 101 1.36 -1.03 -4.41
C LEU A 101 0.23 -0.13 -3.90
N LEU A 102 0.24 1.17 -4.22
CA LEU A 102 -0.84 2.10 -3.85
C LEU A 102 -2.17 1.64 -4.44
N ARG A 103 -2.17 1.34 -5.74
CA ARG A 103 -3.36 0.86 -6.45
C ARG A 103 -3.86 -0.45 -5.85
N MET A 104 -2.98 -1.42 -5.60
CA MET A 104 -3.35 -2.68 -4.98
C MET A 104 -3.89 -2.50 -3.55
N CYS A 105 -3.23 -1.71 -2.70
CA CYS A 105 -3.60 -1.60 -1.29
C CYS A 105 -4.85 -0.75 -1.04
N LEU A 106 -5.09 0.29 -1.86
CA LEU A 106 -6.11 1.31 -1.60
C LEU A 106 -7.34 1.20 -2.51
N ALA A 107 -7.34 0.30 -3.51
CA ALA A 107 -8.50 0.06 -4.39
C ALA A 107 -9.77 -0.40 -3.65
N GLY A 108 -9.67 -0.90 -2.42
CA GLY A 108 -10.80 -1.37 -1.60
C GLY A 108 -11.68 -0.27 -0.98
N GLY A 109 -11.63 0.97 -1.48
CA GLY A 109 -12.47 2.08 -1.00
C GLY A 109 -12.00 2.71 0.32
N ARG A 110 -10.73 2.52 0.69
CA ARG A 110 -10.12 3.15 1.88
C ARG A 110 -9.91 4.65 1.71
N VAL A 111 -9.70 5.05 0.46
CA VAL A 111 -9.44 6.42 0.04
C VAL A 111 -10.36 6.70 -1.14
N GLU A 112 -10.79 7.95 -1.31
CA GLU A 112 -11.59 8.34 -2.48
C GLU A 112 -10.86 7.95 -3.78
N PRO A 113 -11.53 7.32 -4.76
CA PRO A 113 -10.88 6.87 -6.00
C PRO A 113 -10.12 7.99 -6.72
N ASP A 114 -10.72 9.18 -6.81
CA ASP A 114 -10.10 10.35 -7.45
C ASP A 114 -8.81 10.79 -6.74
N ARG A 115 -8.71 10.61 -5.41
CA ARG A 115 -7.51 10.93 -4.61
C ARG A 115 -6.38 9.96 -4.93
N LEU A 116 -6.69 8.66 -4.98
CA LEU A 116 -5.73 7.63 -5.34
C LEU A 116 -5.21 7.83 -6.77
N ASP A 117 -6.12 7.96 -7.74
CA ASP A 117 -5.75 8.10 -9.15
C ASP A 117 -4.92 9.36 -9.40
N SER A 118 -5.32 10.49 -8.81
CA SER A 118 -4.56 11.73 -8.98
C SER A 118 -3.18 11.71 -8.33
N PHE A 119 -3.00 11.01 -7.22
CA PHE A 119 -1.69 10.86 -6.59
C PHE A 119 -0.78 9.93 -7.39
N CYS A 120 -1.32 8.82 -7.91
CA CYS A 120 -0.59 7.97 -8.85
C CYS A 120 -0.19 8.75 -10.12
N ASP A 121 -1.11 9.51 -10.72
CA ASP A 121 -0.82 10.38 -11.87
C ASP A 121 0.30 11.40 -11.55
N PHE A 122 0.28 11.98 -10.35
CA PHE A 122 1.30 12.91 -9.90
C PHE A 122 2.68 12.25 -9.83
N LEU A 123 2.78 11.08 -9.16
CA LEU A 123 4.02 10.32 -9.09
C LEU A 123 4.53 9.92 -10.48
N GLU A 124 3.65 9.46 -11.37
CA GLU A 124 4.04 9.08 -12.73
C GLU A 124 4.50 10.28 -13.56
N SER A 125 3.83 11.42 -13.43
CA SER A 125 4.12 12.62 -14.23
C SER A 125 5.25 13.51 -13.69
N THR A 126 5.59 13.41 -12.41
CA THR A 126 6.70 14.19 -11.84
C THR A 126 8.04 13.75 -12.43
N LYS A 127 8.83 14.75 -12.83
CA LYS A 127 10.20 14.58 -13.33
C LYS A 127 11.25 14.84 -12.26
N ASP A 128 10.82 15.18 -11.05
CA ASP A 128 11.73 15.37 -9.94
C ASP A 128 12.37 14.04 -9.54
N GLU A 129 13.69 13.94 -9.67
CA GLU A 129 14.44 12.74 -9.38
C GLU A 129 14.43 12.39 -7.88
N THR A 130 14.12 13.34 -7.00
CA THR A 130 13.97 13.09 -5.56
C THR A 130 12.80 12.15 -5.25
N TYR A 131 11.81 12.06 -6.15
CA TYR A 131 10.67 11.13 -6.05
C TYR A 131 10.84 9.87 -6.89
N SER A 132 12.01 9.64 -7.49
CA SER A 132 12.35 8.33 -8.09
C SER A 132 12.29 7.22 -7.05
N LYS A 133 12.52 7.55 -5.78
CA LYS A 133 12.47 6.63 -4.64
C LYS A 133 11.65 7.22 -3.51
N ILE A 134 10.63 6.48 -3.07
CA ILE A 134 9.73 6.91 -2.00
C ILE A 134 10.13 6.25 -0.69
N THR A 135 10.14 7.03 0.39
CA THR A 135 10.42 6.58 1.75
C THR A 135 9.17 6.02 2.43
N LEU A 136 9.36 5.26 3.52
CA LEU A 136 8.22 4.77 4.31
C LEU A 136 7.37 5.92 4.88
N ASP A 137 8.01 7.03 5.22
CA ASP A 137 7.35 8.21 5.78
C ASP A 137 6.41 8.85 4.76
N GLN A 138 6.91 9.11 3.55
CA GLN A 138 6.11 9.61 2.42
C GLN A 138 4.96 8.66 2.06
N TRP A 139 5.21 7.35 2.02
CA TRP A 139 4.20 6.32 1.77
C TRP A 139 3.05 6.40 2.77
N ARG A 140 3.37 6.43 4.07
CA ARG A 140 2.38 6.52 5.16
C ARG A 140 1.65 7.85 5.16
N SER A 141 2.38 8.93 4.93
CA SER A 141 1.84 10.29 4.89
C SER A 141 0.72 10.43 3.87
N PHE A 142 0.79 9.75 2.72
CA PHE A 142 -0.32 9.77 1.75
C PHE A 142 -1.63 9.21 2.32
N LEU A 143 -1.56 8.10 3.07
CA LEU A 143 -2.73 7.50 3.70
C LEU A 143 -3.28 8.40 4.81
N ASP A 144 -2.40 8.88 5.69
CA ASP A 144 -2.78 9.73 6.82
C ASP A 144 -3.38 11.05 6.31
N PHE A 145 -2.76 11.67 5.31
CA PHE A 145 -3.27 12.86 4.61
C PHE A 145 -4.64 12.60 3.97
N SER A 146 -4.82 11.45 3.32
CA SER A 146 -6.11 11.08 2.71
C SER A 146 -7.22 10.90 3.73
N TYR A 147 -6.89 10.51 4.98
CA TYR A 147 -7.85 10.44 6.07
C TYR A 147 -8.16 11.79 6.71
N GLU A 148 -7.19 12.69 6.79
CA GLU A 148 -7.39 14.05 7.30
C GLU A 148 -8.15 14.93 6.30
N TYR A 149 -7.84 14.77 5.00
CA TYR A 149 -8.42 15.53 3.89
C TYR A 149 -9.14 14.61 2.88
N PRO A 150 -10.26 13.99 3.28
CA PRO A 150 -10.92 12.95 2.50
C PRO A 150 -11.41 13.41 1.13
N ASN A 151 -11.71 14.70 0.94
CA ASN A 151 -12.24 15.22 -0.32
C ASN A 151 -11.66 16.59 -0.71
N ALA A 152 -12.00 17.07 -1.90
CA ALA A 152 -11.53 18.37 -2.40
C ALA A 152 -11.97 19.55 -1.52
N LYS A 153 -13.17 19.47 -0.90
CA LYS A 153 -13.65 20.53 0.00
C LYS A 153 -12.88 20.57 1.30
N SER A 154 -12.47 19.42 1.85
CA SER A 154 -11.64 19.42 3.06
C SER A 154 -10.27 20.06 2.82
N LEU A 155 -9.78 20.09 1.57
CA LEU A 155 -8.56 20.79 1.20
C LEU A 155 -8.74 22.31 1.04
N GLU A 156 -9.97 22.83 1.10
CA GLU A 156 -10.23 24.27 1.09
C GLU A 156 -9.71 24.87 2.40
N GLY A 157 -8.48 25.41 2.36
CA GLY A 157 -7.79 25.94 3.54
C GLY A 157 -6.50 25.20 3.93
N TYR A 158 -6.06 24.21 3.13
CA TYR A 158 -4.72 23.67 3.27
C TYR A 158 -3.67 24.75 3.03
N ASP A 159 -2.83 25.01 4.03
CA ASP A 159 -1.69 25.92 3.96
C ASP A 159 -0.40 25.10 4.02
N ASP A 160 0.32 25.06 2.90
CA ASP A 160 1.59 24.36 2.76
C ASP A 160 2.71 25.01 3.60
N SER A 161 2.57 26.28 3.97
CA SER A 161 3.58 26.99 4.76
C SER A 161 3.52 26.69 6.26
N GLU A 162 2.36 26.25 6.78
CA GLU A 162 2.17 25.83 8.18
C GLU A 162 1.98 24.31 8.34
N SER A 163 2.01 23.58 7.22
CA SER A 163 1.91 22.13 7.13
C SER A 163 3.10 21.42 7.77
N ALA A 164 2.84 20.34 8.51
CA ALA A 164 3.86 19.40 8.99
C ALA A 164 4.02 18.18 8.06
N TRP A 165 3.37 18.19 6.90
CA TRP A 165 3.44 17.10 5.94
C TRP A 165 4.77 17.10 5.19
N PRO A 166 5.20 15.95 4.64
CA PRO A 166 6.36 15.92 3.76
C PRO A 166 6.11 16.76 2.50
N VAL A 167 7.15 17.39 1.98
CA VAL A 167 7.12 18.21 0.74
C VAL A 167 6.43 17.51 -0.44
N LEU A 168 6.52 16.18 -0.52
CA LEU A 168 5.82 15.37 -1.52
C LEU A 168 4.29 15.61 -1.51
N ILE A 169 3.69 15.77 -0.33
CA ILE A 169 2.26 16.00 -0.14
C ILE A 169 1.91 17.43 -0.53
N ASP A 170 2.73 18.41 -0.17
CA ASP A 170 2.54 19.82 -0.55
C ASP A 170 2.57 19.95 -2.08
N GLU A 171 3.57 19.36 -2.75
CA GLU A 171 3.68 19.38 -4.20
C GLU A 171 2.53 18.63 -4.90
N TYR A 172 2.04 17.54 -4.30
CA TYR A 172 0.84 16.87 -4.77
C TYR A 172 -0.39 17.79 -4.69
N CYS A 173 -0.55 18.55 -3.60
CA CYS A 173 -1.65 19.52 -3.46
C CYS A 173 -1.57 20.63 -4.53
N GLU A 174 -0.37 21.14 -4.80
CA GLU A 174 -0.16 22.08 -5.90
C GLU A 174 -0.53 21.48 -7.26
N TYR A 175 -0.13 20.23 -7.52
CA TYR A 175 -0.45 19.51 -8.75
C TYR A 175 -1.98 19.41 -8.93
N MET A 176 -2.70 19.08 -7.85
CA MET A 176 -4.16 19.04 -7.83
C MET A 176 -4.78 20.41 -8.12
N GLY A 177 -4.27 21.47 -7.48
CA GLY A 177 -4.70 22.85 -7.74
C GLY A 177 -4.53 23.27 -9.21
N LYS A 178 -3.39 22.94 -9.82
CA LYS A 178 -3.10 23.21 -11.24
C LYS A 178 -4.04 22.42 -12.18
N LYS A 179 -4.37 21.16 -11.85
CA LYS A 179 -5.27 20.30 -12.65
C LYS A 179 -6.73 20.78 -12.56
N MET A 180 -7.17 21.26 -11.40
CA MET A 180 -8.50 21.85 -11.22
C MET A 180 -8.62 23.24 -11.86
N GLY A 181 -7.59 24.07 -11.78
CA GLY A 181 -7.55 25.40 -12.41
C GLY A 181 -7.48 25.38 -13.95
N LYS A 182 -7.11 24.26 -14.56
CA LYS A 182 -7.11 24.04 -16.02
C LYS A 182 -8.44 23.53 -16.59
N LYS A 183 -9.44 23.23 -15.74
CA LYS A 183 -10.83 23.03 -16.19
C LYS A 183 -11.53 24.40 -16.24
N LYS A 184 -11.18 25.24 -17.22
CA LYS A 184 -11.95 26.43 -17.59
C LYS A 184 -12.11 26.49 -19.10
#